data_AF-A0A7L3H9N7-F1
#
_entry.id   AF-A0A7L3H9N7-F1
#
_cell.length_a   1.000
_cell.length_b   1.000
_cell.length_c   1.000
_cell.angle_alpha   90.00
_cell.angle_beta   90.00
_cell.angle_gamma   90.00
#
_symmetry.space_group_name_H-M   'P 1'
#
loop_
_entity.id
_entity.type
_entity.pdbx_description
1 polymer ?
#
loop_
_entity_poly.entity_id
_entity_poly.type
_entity_poly.pdbx_seq_one_letter_code
_entity_poly.pdbx_strand_id
1 'polypeptide(L)'
;GLLYVDSVGFNGQPECYYFENPTDPEQCQKKPYCLDNPYPMLLVNIGSGLAQAAGLKELCFSSLGGGTFLGLCCLLTGCETFEEALEMAAKGDSTNVDKLVKDIYGGDYERFGLQGSAVASRY
;
A
#
# COMPACT_ATOMS: atom_id res chain seq x y z
N GLY A 1 2.88 -21.15 -8.32
CA GLY A 1 3.08 -20.51 -7.01
C GLY A 1 1.75 -20.05 -6.48
N LEU A 2 1.41 -18.77 -6.68
CA LEU A 2 0.18 -18.14 -6.16
C LEU A 2 -1.11 -18.93 -6.50
N LEU A 3 -1.37 -19.20 -7.78
CA LEU A 3 -2.59 -19.92 -8.19
C LEU A 3 -2.69 -21.34 -7.65
N TYR A 4 -1.54 -21.99 -7.39
CA TYR A 4 -1.52 -23.31 -6.80
C TYR A 4 -1.91 -23.25 -5.32
N VAL A 5 -1.33 -22.31 -4.58
CA VAL A 5 -1.65 -22.10 -3.16
C VAL A 5 -3.14 -21.75 -2.99
N ASP A 6 -3.67 -20.84 -3.81
CA ASP A 6 -5.10 -20.50 -3.76
C ASP A 6 -6.01 -21.71 -4.09
N SER A 7 -5.63 -22.54 -5.07
CA SER A 7 -6.40 -23.74 -5.42
C SER A 7 -6.42 -24.83 -4.34
N VAL A 8 -5.38 -24.89 -3.49
CA VAL A 8 -5.31 -25.82 -2.35
C VAL A 8 -5.99 -25.21 -1.12
N GLY A 9 -6.02 -23.88 -1.04
CA GLY A 9 -6.52 -23.12 0.09
C GLY A 9 -5.65 -23.26 1.35
N PHE A 10 -6.00 -22.49 2.37
CA PHE A 10 -5.34 -22.51 3.67
C PHE A 10 -6.21 -23.22 4.70
N ASN A 11 -5.95 -24.51 4.97
CA ASN A 11 -6.73 -25.32 5.92
C ASN A 11 -8.26 -25.29 5.66
N GLY A 12 -8.66 -25.30 4.38
CA GLY A 12 -10.07 -25.25 3.96
C GLY A 12 -10.68 -23.84 3.94
N GLN A 13 -9.88 -22.79 4.17
CA GLN A 13 -10.28 -21.39 3.97
C GLN A 13 -9.67 -20.81 2.70
N PRO A 14 -10.33 -19.85 2.03
CA PRO A 14 -9.73 -19.11 0.93
C PRO A 14 -8.45 -18.40 1.37
N GLU A 15 -7.38 -18.52 0.57
CA GLU A 15 -6.08 -17.88 0.83
C GLU A 15 -6.20 -16.35 0.63
N CYS A 16 -6.94 -15.94 -0.39
CA CYS A 16 -7.08 -14.55 -0.79
C CYS A 16 -8.18 -13.83 -0.01
N TYR A 17 -8.01 -12.52 0.17
CA TYR A 17 -8.94 -11.67 0.91
C TYR A 17 -8.90 -10.22 0.42
N TYR A 18 -9.92 -9.45 0.77
CA TYR A 18 -9.97 -8.00 0.60
C TYR A 18 -10.52 -7.34 1.87
N PHE A 19 -10.34 -6.03 1.98
CA PHE A 19 -10.99 -5.23 3.01
C PHE A 19 -12.23 -4.55 2.41
N GLU A 20 -13.41 -4.88 2.91
CA GLU A 20 -14.64 -4.17 2.61
C GLU A 20 -14.69 -2.87 3.42
N ASN A 21 -15.13 -1.76 2.81
CA ASN A 21 -15.16 -0.42 3.40
C ASN A 21 -13.82 0.04 4.01
N PRO A 22 -12.69 -0.02 3.27
CA PRO A 22 -11.35 0.21 3.84
C PRO A 22 -11.12 1.65 4.34
N THR A 23 -11.94 2.60 3.93
CA THR A 23 -11.85 4.01 4.33
C THR A 23 -12.71 4.37 5.55
N ASP A 24 -13.62 3.48 5.97
CA ASP A 24 -14.44 3.66 7.17
C ASP A 24 -13.90 2.72 8.28
N PRO A 25 -13.19 3.24 9.29
CA PRO A 25 -12.59 2.42 10.33
C PRO A 25 -13.59 1.57 11.12
N GLU A 26 -14.86 1.99 11.25
CA GLU A 26 -15.87 1.25 12.01
C GLU A 26 -16.47 0.10 11.19
N GLN A 27 -16.49 0.23 9.87
CA GLN A 27 -17.06 -0.75 8.94
C GLN A 27 -16.01 -1.58 8.19
N CYS A 28 -14.72 -1.26 8.36
CA CYS A 28 -13.62 -1.94 7.70
C CYS A 28 -13.51 -3.40 8.16
N GLN A 29 -13.74 -4.35 7.25
CA GLN A 29 -13.73 -5.78 7.57
C GLN A 29 -12.96 -6.58 6.54
N LYS A 30 -12.10 -7.48 7.03
CA LYS A 30 -11.40 -8.48 6.19
C LYS A 30 -12.41 -9.55 5.75
N LYS A 31 -12.58 -9.71 4.44
CA LYS A 31 -13.45 -10.74 3.84
C LYS A 31 -12.66 -11.67 2.93
N PRO A 32 -12.94 -12.99 2.95
CA PRO A 32 -12.32 -13.93 2.03
C PRO A 32 -12.72 -13.62 0.58
N TYR A 33 -11.81 -13.91 -0.35
CA TYR A 33 -12.02 -13.79 -1.79
C TYR A 33 -11.56 -15.08 -2.46
N CYS A 34 -12.39 -15.65 -3.31
CA CYS A 34 -12.04 -16.83 -4.08
C CYS A 34 -11.54 -16.39 -5.47
N LEU A 35 -10.32 -16.76 -5.83
CA LEU A 35 -9.73 -16.42 -7.14
C LEU A 35 -10.17 -17.40 -8.25
N ASP A 36 -11.47 -17.67 -8.34
CA ASP A 36 -12.02 -18.51 -9.42
C ASP A 36 -11.87 -17.77 -10.76
N ASN A 37 -11.14 -18.38 -11.69
CA ASN A 37 -10.80 -17.81 -12.98
C ASN A 37 -10.15 -16.41 -12.88
N PRO A 38 -8.92 -16.32 -12.34
CA PRO A 38 -8.30 -15.08 -11.87
C PRO A 38 -7.95 -14.10 -12.99
N TYR A 39 -8.03 -14.50 -14.26
CA TYR A 39 -7.59 -13.69 -15.38
C TYR A 39 -8.73 -12.82 -15.96
N PRO A 40 -8.45 -11.55 -16.32
CA PRO A 40 -7.15 -10.86 -16.21
C PRO A 40 -6.83 -10.39 -14.78
N MET A 41 -5.58 -10.58 -14.36
CA MET A 41 -5.07 -10.13 -13.05
C MET A 41 -3.85 -9.22 -13.23
N LEU A 42 -3.77 -8.21 -12.38
CA LEU A 42 -2.56 -7.44 -12.13
C LEU A 42 -1.90 -7.93 -10.83
N LEU A 43 -0.76 -8.60 -10.95
CA LEU A 43 0.01 -9.05 -9.79
C LEU A 43 1.04 -7.98 -9.42
N VAL A 44 0.97 -7.47 -8.20
CA VAL A 44 1.98 -6.54 -7.65
C VAL A 44 2.74 -7.27 -6.55
N ASN A 45 4.01 -7.52 -6.77
CA ASN A 45 4.92 -8.09 -5.78
C ASN A 45 5.74 -6.96 -5.15
N ILE A 46 5.67 -6.85 -3.81
CA ILE A 46 6.38 -5.84 -3.03
C ILE A 46 7.41 -6.57 -2.16
N GLY A 47 8.69 -6.39 -2.49
CA GLY A 47 9.84 -6.84 -1.70
C GLY A 47 10.76 -5.65 -1.43
N SER A 48 12.07 -5.81 -1.63
CA SER A 48 13.01 -4.68 -1.53
C SER A 48 12.66 -3.55 -2.51
N GLY A 49 12.25 -3.92 -3.74
CA GLY A 49 11.59 -3.05 -4.72
C GLY A 49 10.17 -3.53 -5.02
N LEU A 50 9.58 -3.04 -6.09
CA LEU A 50 8.25 -3.42 -6.57
C LEU A 50 8.33 -3.96 -8.00
N ALA A 51 7.61 -5.05 -8.25
CA ALA A 51 7.40 -5.61 -9.58
C ALA A 51 5.90 -5.81 -9.83
N GLN A 52 5.40 -5.28 -10.94
CA GLN A 52 4.00 -5.35 -11.34
C GLN A 52 3.89 -6.09 -12.67
N ALA A 53 3.07 -7.15 -12.73
CA ALA A 53 2.85 -7.95 -13.92
C ALA A 53 1.36 -8.01 -14.30
N ALA A 54 1.01 -7.64 -15.53
CA ALA A 54 -0.33 -7.83 -16.10
C ALA A 54 -0.35 -9.08 -17.00
N GLY A 55 -0.91 -10.18 -16.49
CA GLY A 55 -0.85 -11.47 -17.18
C GLY A 55 0.60 -11.94 -17.42
N LEU A 56 0.94 -12.26 -18.69
CA LEU A 56 2.27 -12.73 -19.11
C LEU A 56 3.08 -11.68 -19.91
N LYS A 57 2.57 -10.46 -20.09
CA LYS A 57 3.05 -9.58 -21.17
C LYS A 57 3.72 -8.30 -20.73
N GLU A 58 3.23 -7.65 -19.67
CA GLU A 58 3.73 -6.34 -19.26
C GLU A 58 4.26 -6.40 -17.84
N LEU A 59 5.54 -6.04 -17.68
CA LEU A 59 6.25 -6.01 -16.41
C LEU A 59 6.76 -4.59 -16.16
N CYS A 60 6.26 -3.96 -15.12
CA CYS A 60 6.74 -2.68 -14.64
C CYS A 60 7.51 -2.89 -13.34
N PHE A 61 8.62 -2.18 -13.16
CA PHE A 61 9.43 -2.24 -11.95
C PHE A 61 9.57 -0.86 -11.34
N SER A 62 9.63 -0.81 -10.02
CA SER A 62 10.03 0.38 -9.27
C SER A 62 11.08 -0.01 -8.24
N SER A 63 12.10 0.81 -8.09
CA SER A 63 13.09 0.68 -7.01
C SER A 63 12.52 1.10 -5.65
N LEU A 64 11.37 1.80 -5.63
CA LEU A 64 10.68 2.22 -4.42
C LEU A 64 9.82 1.07 -3.89
N GLY A 65 10.34 0.35 -2.89
CA GLY A 65 9.66 -0.77 -2.24
C GLY A 65 9.94 -0.81 -0.73
N GLY A 66 9.83 -1.98 -0.13
CA GLY A 66 10.06 -2.19 1.30
C GLY A 66 11.50 -1.89 1.74
N GLY A 67 12.48 -2.08 0.85
CA GLY A 67 13.88 -1.74 1.13
C GLY A 67 14.10 -0.24 1.22
N THR A 68 13.41 0.55 0.38
CA THR A 68 13.42 2.02 0.47
C THR A 68 12.75 2.49 1.76
N PHE A 69 11.59 1.92 2.11
CA PHE A 69 10.91 2.24 3.35
C PHE A 69 11.82 1.99 4.56
N LEU A 70 12.31 0.76 4.73
CA LEU A 70 13.14 0.41 5.88
C LEU A 70 14.44 1.21 5.90
N GLY A 71 15.13 1.33 4.76
CA GLY A 71 16.39 2.08 4.67
C GLY A 71 16.23 3.55 5.06
N LEU A 72 15.17 4.22 4.59
CA LEU A 72 14.90 5.61 4.98
C LEU A 72 14.49 5.71 6.45
N CYS A 73 13.66 4.79 6.97
CA CYS A 73 13.32 4.77 8.39
C CYS A 73 14.58 4.63 9.25
N CYS A 74 15.46 3.68 8.96
CA CYS A 74 16.72 3.51 9.69
C CYS A 74 17.57 4.79 9.66
N LEU A 75 17.71 5.44 8.50
CA LEU A 75 18.52 6.65 8.36
C LEU A 75 17.93 7.86 9.08
N LEU A 76 16.60 8.03 9.06
CA LEU A 76 15.94 9.24 9.56
C LEU A 76 15.52 9.15 11.04
N THR A 77 15.27 7.94 11.53
CA THR A 77 14.71 7.72 12.88
C THR A 77 15.62 6.88 13.77
N GLY A 78 16.60 6.17 13.19
CA GLY A 78 17.52 5.32 13.93
C GLY A 78 16.97 3.95 14.32
N CYS A 79 15.81 3.51 13.81
CA CYS A 79 15.36 2.12 14.03
C CYS A 79 16.32 1.11 13.40
N GLU A 80 16.35 -0.08 14.00
CA GLU A 80 17.20 -1.19 13.54
C GLU A 80 16.39 -2.31 12.91
N THR A 81 15.09 -2.39 13.19
CA THR A 81 14.20 -3.45 12.71
C THR A 81 12.99 -2.92 11.94
N PHE A 82 12.40 -3.78 11.12
CA PHE A 82 11.19 -3.43 10.36
C PHE A 82 10.00 -3.20 11.29
N GLU A 83 9.90 -3.98 12.36
CA GLU A 83 8.85 -3.89 13.37
C GLU A 83 8.90 -2.54 14.12
N GLU A 84 10.09 -2.07 14.51
CA GLU A 84 10.27 -0.75 15.11
C GLU A 84 9.85 0.37 14.16
N ALA A 85 10.24 0.27 12.88
CA ALA A 85 9.85 1.23 11.86
C ALA A 85 8.32 1.32 11.71
N LEU A 86 7.63 0.17 11.73
CA LEU A 86 6.17 0.11 11.71
C LEU A 86 5.54 0.70 12.97
N GLU A 87 6.08 0.41 14.15
CA GLU A 87 5.56 0.96 15.42
C GLU A 87 5.68 2.48 15.48
N MET A 88 6.80 3.03 15.01
CA MET A 88 6.98 4.48 14.91
C MET A 88 6.02 5.10 13.89
N ALA A 89 5.87 4.49 12.71
CA ALA A 89 4.95 4.96 11.70
C ALA A 89 3.48 4.97 12.19
N ALA A 90 3.08 3.98 13.00
CA ALA A 90 1.73 3.90 13.55
C ALA A 90 1.41 5.00 14.59
N LYS A 91 2.43 5.55 15.26
CA LYS A 91 2.29 6.66 16.22
C LYS A 91 2.52 8.03 15.59
N GLY A 92 3.11 8.07 14.40
CA GLY A 92 3.44 9.30 13.69
C GLY A 92 2.23 9.96 13.03
N ASP A 93 2.41 11.24 12.69
CA ASP A 93 1.46 11.99 11.85
C ASP A 93 2.25 12.60 10.70
N SER A 94 2.00 12.08 9.49
CA SER A 94 2.73 12.46 8.28
C SER A 94 2.48 13.92 7.86
N THR A 95 1.38 14.54 8.32
CA THR A 95 1.05 15.93 7.98
C THR A 95 2.03 16.95 8.60
N ASN A 96 2.85 16.52 9.56
CA ASN A 96 3.93 17.34 10.11
C ASN A 96 5.16 17.42 9.19
N VAL A 97 5.24 16.57 8.16
CA VAL A 97 6.38 16.49 7.23
C VAL A 97 5.92 16.75 5.80
N ASP A 98 4.82 16.12 5.39
CA ASP A 98 4.23 16.29 4.06
C ASP A 98 3.64 17.68 3.88
N LYS A 99 3.79 18.25 2.68
CA LYS A 99 2.99 19.42 2.26
C LYS A 99 1.69 18.95 1.63
N LEU A 100 0.58 19.46 2.14
CA LEU A 100 -0.77 19.18 1.66
C LEU A 100 -1.21 20.22 0.63
N VAL A 101 -2.23 19.90 -0.17
CA VAL A 101 -2.81 20.81 -1.17
C VAL A 101 -3.25 22.12 -0.50
N LYS A 102 -3.86 22.05 0.69
CA LYS A 102 -4.26 23.24 1.46
C LYS A 102 -3.09 24.11 1.90
N ASP A 103 -1.89 23.56 2.05
CA ASP A 103 -0.70 24.34 2.43
C ASP A 103 -0.17 25.16 1.25
N ILE A 104 -0.57 24.82 0.02
CA ILE A 104 -0.25 25.55 -1.21
C ILE A 104 -1.39 26.49 -1.61
N TYR A 105 -2.63 26.00 -1.59
CA TYR A 105 -3.80 26.69 -2.13
C TYR A 105 -4.73 27.30 -1.07
N GLY A 106 -4.45 27.11 0.22
CA GLY A 106 -5.29 27.60 1.33
C GLY A 106 -6.59 26.82 1.54
N GLY A 107 -6.81 25.73 0.80
CA GLY A 107 -8.02 24.90 0.82
C GLY A 107 -7.98 23.83 -0.28
N ASP A 108 -9.15 23.42 -0.74
CA ASP A 108 -9.27 22.49 -1.87
C ASP A 108 -8.81 23.17 -3.18
N TYR A 109 -8.24 22.38 -4.09
CA TYR A 109 -7.99 22.84 -5.45
C TYR A 109 -9.14 22.39 -6.36
N GLU A 110 -10.24 23.14 -6.28
CA GLU A 110 -11.53 22.81 -6.90
C GLU A 110 -11.45 22.57 -8.41
N ARG A 111 -10.59 23.32 -9.12
CA ARG A 111 -10.45 23.24 -10.59
C ARG A 111 -10.16 21.82 -11.07
N PHE A 112 -9.44 21.03 -10.28
CA PHE A 112 -9.09 19.64 -10.60
C PHE A 112 -9.64 18.65 -9.56
N GLY A 113 -10.51 19.11 -8.66
CA GLY A 113 -11.11 18.27 -7.62
C GLY A 113 -10.11 17.68 -6.62
N LEU A 114 -9.00 18.36 -6.34
CA LEU A 114 -8.05 17.88 -5.33
C LEU A 114 -8.46 18.39 -3.95
N GLN A 115 -8.71 17.46 -3.04
CA GLN A 115 -8.99 17.79 -1.64
C GLN A 115 -7.78 18.44 -0.98
N GLY A 116 -8.02 19.42 -0.12
CA GLY A 116 -6.98 20.15 0.62
C GLY A 116 -6.15 19.24 1.54
N SER A 117 -6.72 18.11 1.97
CA SER A 117 -6.03 17.07 2.76
C SER A 117 -5.12 16.16 1.93
N ALA A 118 -5.19 16.20 0.60
CA ALA A 118 -4.33 15.40 -0.25
C ALA A 118 -2.86 15.87 -0.15
N VAL A 119 -1.92 14.92 -0.16
CA VAL A 119 -0.49 15.23 -0.17
C VAL A 119 -0.11 15.81 -1.53
N ALA A 120 0.43 17.04 -1.53
CA ALA A 120 0.93 17.70 -2.73
C ALA A 120 2.43 17.44 -2.94
N SER A 121 3.22 17.33 -1.86
CA SER A 121 4.65 17.01 -1.91
C SER A 121 5.08 16.24 -0.66
N ARG A 122 5.85 15.17 -0.86
CA ARG A 122 6.50 14.38 0.20
C ARG A 122 7.95 14.84 0.38
N TYR A 123 8.40 14.98 1.63
CA TYR A 123 9.78 15.34 1.98
C TYR A 123 10.58 14.13 2.44
#